data_AF-A0A9D6FDQ2-F1
#
_entry.id   AF-A0A9D6FDQ2-F1
#
_cell.length_a   1.000
_cell.length_b   1.000
_cell.length_c   1.000
_cell.angle_alpha   90.00
_cell.angle_beta   90.00
_cell.angle_gamma   90.00
#
_symmetry.space_group_name_H-M   'P 1'
#
loop_
_entity.id
_entity.type
_entity.pdbx_description
1 polymer ?
#
loop_
_entity_poly.entity_id
_entity_poly.type
_entity_poly.pdbx_seq_one_letter_code
_entity_poly.pdbx_strand_id
1 'polypeptide(L)'
;MAKVRIVKCQLVKNGGAPSVMDLRYVPLSEFTLWEYFMQHKYGWKVLVLQTSYWMDQEQVRWEMGEVAAERLERVDRVVVEWLADDNLIIPQERFFPEDRYDYRKEQFLKHYPTHKTVNEMAMIARRVEETVGYFIKSRAAENPNDHSNGDSKSNKLRASA
;
A
#
# COMPACT_ATOMS: atom_id res chain seq x y z
N MET A 1 17.18 -5.07 -1.44
CA MET A 1 16.32 -6.25 -1.66
C MET A 1 15.37 -6.38 -0.48
N ALA A 2 14.25 -5.67 -0.56
CA ALA A 2 13.22 -5.63 0.47
C ALA A 2 11.92 -6.20 -0.08
N LYS A 3 11.40 -7.20 0.63
CA LYS A 3 10.09 -7.81 0.40
C LYS A 3 9.30 -7.70 1.68
N VAL A 4 8.20 -6.96 1.65
CA VAL A 4 7.43 -6.59 2.84
C VAL A 4 5.99 -7.06 2.67
N ARG A 5 5.43 -7.75 3.67
CA ARG A 5 3.99 -8.04 3.68
C ARG A 5 3.24 -6.77 4.04
N ILE A 6 2.36 -6.32 3.16
CA ILE A 6 1.56 -5.11 3.38
C ILE A 6 0.08 -5.37 3.09
N VAL A 7 -0.77 -4.59 3.76
CA VAL A 7 -2.22 -4.60 3.61
C VAL A 7 -2.63 -3.37 2.81
N LYS A 8 -3.35 -3.59 1.71
CA LYS A 8 -4.07 -2.58 0.96
C LYS A 8 -5.46 -2.42 1.58
N CYS A 9 -5.76 -1.25 2.12
CA CYS A 9 -7.04 -0.96 2.74
C CYS A 9 -7.56 0.43 2.37
N GLN A 10 -8.85 0.65 2.57
CA GLN A 10 -9.51 1.94 2.36
C GLN A 10 -10.08 2.45 3.68
N LEU A 11 -9.86 3.72 3.98
CA LEU A 11 -10.51 4.39 5.10
C LEU A 11 -11.88 4.92 4.68
N VAL A 12 -12.88 4.77 5.55
CA VAL A 12 -14.23 5.30 5.34
C VAL A 12 -14.61 6.08 6.59
N LYS A 13 -14.87 7.39 6.44
CA LYS A 13 -15.34 8.20 7.55
C LYS A 13 -16.74 7.72 7.94
N ASN A 14 -17.04 7.65 9.23
CA ASN A 14 -18.39 7.29 9.68
C ASN A 14 -19.46 8.18 9.01
N GLY A 15 -20.33 7.58 8.19
CA GLY A 15 -21.39 8.25 7.44
C GLY A 15 -21.00 8.86 6.08
N GLY A 16 -19.74 8.73 5.64
CA GLY A 16 -19.27 9.22 4.35
C GLY A 16 -19.12 8.10 3.30
N ALA A 17 -19.16 8.47 2.01
CA ALA A 17 -18.82 7.56 0.93
C ALA A 17 -17.30 7.30 0.91
N PRO A 18 -16.85 6.08 0.56
CA PRO A 18 -15.43 5.78 0.37
C PRO A 18 -14.82 6.65 -0.75
N SER A 19 -13.69 7.30 -0.49
CA SER A 19 -12.94 8.05 -1.52
C SER A 19 -11.67 7.29 -1.91
N VAL A 20 -11.24 7.42 -3.16
CA VAL A 20 -9.94 6.89 -3.64
C VAL A 20 -8.77 7.52 -2.86
N MET A 21 -8.98 8.74 -2.32
CA MET A 21 -8.01 9.45 -1.48
C MET A 21 -7.70 8.74 -0.16
N ASP A 22 -8.57 7.83 0.24
CA ASP A 22 -8.51 7.14 1.52
C ASP A 22 -7.85 5.77 1.43
N LEU A 23 -7.27 5.42 0.28
CA LEU A 23 -6.46 4.22 0.11
C LEU A 23 -5.16 4.31 0.92
N ARG A 24 -4.81 3.22 1.61
CA ARG A 24 -3.63 3.08 2.45
C ARG A 24 -2.94 1.74 2.19
N TYR A 25 -1.62 1.77 2.33
CA TYR A 25 -0.74 0.61 2.28
C TYR A 25 0.01 0.56 3.60
N VAL A 26 -0.26 -0.47 4.40
CA VAL A 26 0.23 -0.55 5.79
C VAL A 26 1.01 -1.86 5.97
N PRO A 27 2.22 -1.84 6.55
CA PRO A 27 2.93 -3.06 6.93
C PRO A 27 2.04 -3.98 7.75
N LEU A 28 2.02 -5.26 7.39
CA LEU A 28 1.20 -6.25 8.11
C LEU A 28 1.58 -6.33 9.60
N SER A 29 2.86 -6.11 9.92
CA SER A 29 3.37 -6.05 11.30
C SER A 29 2.79 -4.91 12.13
N GLU A 30 2.37 -3.81 11.50
CA GLU A 30 1.80 -2.63 12.15
C GLU A 30 0.27 -2.60 12.04
N PHE A 31 -0.30 -3.38 11.12
CA PHE A 31 -1.69 -3.21 10.67
C PHE A 31 -2.71 -3.30 11.81
N THR A 32 -2.63 -4.32 12.68
CA THR A 32 -3.61 -4.51 13.76
C THR A 32 -3.64 -3.32 14.73
N LEU A 33 -2.47 -2.81 15.13
CA LEU A 33 -2.40 -1.66 16.02
C LEU A 33 -2.87 -0.38 15.33
N TRP A 34 -2.46 -0.19 14.08
CA TRP A 34 -2.88 0.94 13.27
C TRP A 34 -4.40 0.96 13.07
N GLU A 35 -4.99 -0.18 12.72
CA GLU A 35 -6.44 -0.36 12.55
C GLU A 35 -7.19 -0.01 13.83
N TYR A 36 -6.72 -0.52 14.98
CA TYR A 36 -7.30 -0.20 16.28
C TYR A 36 -7.34 1.32 16.51
N PHE A 37 -6.25 2.04 16.25
CA PHE A 37 -6.24 3.50 16.39
C PHE A 37 -7.20 4.18 15.41
N MET A 38 -7.21 3.77 14.14
CA MET A 38 -8.12 4.33 13.14
C MET A 38 -9.59 4.22 13.58
N GLN A 39 -9.97 3.05 14.10
CA GLN A 39 -11.35 2.77 14.51
C GLN A 39 -11.72 3.43 15.83
N HIS A 40 -10.88 3.30 16.86
CA HIS A 40 -11.24 3.72 18.23
C HIS A 40 -10.84 5.14 18.58
N LYS A 41 -9.73 5.66 18.02
CA LYS A 41 -9.25 7.01 18.31
C LYS A 41 -9.69 8.02 17.26
N TYR A 42 -9.64 7.64 15.99
CA TYR A 42 -9.87 8.57 14.88
C TYR A 42 -11.26 8.45 14.23
N GLY A 43 -12.06 7.44 14.61
CA GLY A 43 -13.45 7.29 14.15
C GLY A 43 -13.60 6.92 12.67
N TRP A 44 -12.63 6.20 12.11
CA TRP A 44 -12.65 5.69 10.74
C TRP A 44 -12.97 4.20 10.72
N LYS A 45 -13.75 3.76 9.74
CA LYS A 45 -13.82 2.35 9.36
C LYS A 45 -12.65 2.02 8.44
N VAL A 46 -12.07 0.84 8.63
CA VAL A 46 -11.01 0.30 7.78
C VAL A 46 -11.60 -0.86 6.98
N LEU A 47 -11.60 -0.74 5.65
CA LEU A 47 -12.00 -1.81 4.74
C LEU A 47 -10.74 -2.44 4.14
N VAL A 48 -10.45 -3.68 4.52
CA VAL A 48 -9.35 -4.44 3.91
C VAL A 48 -9.75 -4.85 2.50
N LEU A 49 -8.96 -4.43 1.51
CA LEU A 49 -9.18 -4.80 0.10
C LEU A 49 -8.35 -6.02 -0.27
N GLN A 50 -7.08 -6.05 0.15
CA GLN A 50 -6.16 -7.13 -0.19
C GLN A 50 -4.96 -7.14 0.77
N THR A 51 -4.43 -8.32 1.09
CA THR A 51 -3.09 -8.46 1.70
C THR A 51 -2.16 -9.10 0.68
N SER A 52 -0.96 -8.55 0.51
CA SER A 52 0.03 -9.07 -0.44
C SER A 52 1.45 -8.61 -0.07
N TYR A 53 2.38 -8.79 -1.00
CA TYR A 53 3.74 -8.30 -0.88
C TYR A 53 3.91 -6.96 -1.60
N TRP A 54 4.70 -6.10 -0.98
CA TRP A 54 5.46 -5.06 -1.64
C TRP A 54 6.87 -5.55 -1.92
N MET A 55 7.39 -5.19 -3.08
CA MET A 55 8.75 -5.50 -3.51
C MET A 55 9.37 -4.26 -4.14
N ASP A 56 10.65 -4.01 -3.86
CA ASP A 56 11.40 -3.01 -4.60
C ASP A 56 11.51 -3.37 -6.10
N GLN A 57 11.73 -2.37 -6.95
CA GLN A 57 11.75 -2.55 -8.40
C GLN A 57 12.79 -3.58 -8.89
N GLU A 58 13.94 -3.69 -8.23
CA GLU A 58 14.97 -4.67 -8.58
C GLU A 58 14.52 -6.09 -8.21
N GLN A 59 13.89 -6.25 -7.04
CA GLN A 59 13.34 -7.51 -6.57
C GLN A 59 12.24 -8.04 -7.49
N VAL A 60 11.36 -7.17 -7.99
CA VAL A 60 10.32 -7.56 -8.96
C VAL A 60 10.95 -8.14 -10.23
N ARG A 61 11.97 -7.46 -10.79
CA ARG A 61 12.68 -7.94 -11.99
C ARG A 61 13.35 -9.28 -11.75
N TRP A 62 13.94 -9.48 -10.57
CA TRP A 62 14.66 -10.70 -10.23
C TRP A 62 13.75 -11.89 -9.92
N GLU A 63 12.76 -11.73 -9.03
CA GLU A 63 11.92 -12.85 -8.57
C GLU A 63 10.82 -13.23 -9.56
N MET A 64 10.29 -12.25 -10.31
CA MET A 64 9.07 -12.46 -11.07
C MET A 64 9.26 -12.35 -12.59
N GLY A 65 10.44 -11.92 -13.06
CA GLY A 65 10.73 -11.75 -14.48
C GLY A 65 9.74 -10.79 -15.15
N GLU A 66 9.17 -11.20 -16.29
CA GLU A 66 8.11 -10.47 -16.97
C GLU A 66 6.76 -10.68 -16.29
N VAL A 67 6.38 -9.75 -15.42
CA VAL A 67 5.04 -9.71 -14.82
C VAL A 67 4.15 -8.80 -15.64
N ALA A 68 2.95 -9.27 -15.94
CA ALA A 68 1.89 -8.47 -16.55
C ALA A 68 1.69 -7.16 -15.75
N ALA A 69 1.75 -6.01 -16.42
CA ALA A 69 1.70 -4.69 -15.77
C ALA A 69 0.43 -4.52 -14.93
N GLU A 70 -0.66 -5.19 -15.32
CA GLU A 70 -1.95 -5.21 -14.64
C GLU A 70 -1.88 -5.87 -13.26
N ARG A 71 -0.82 -6.63 -12.96
CA ARG A 71 -0.58 -7.24 -11.64
C ARG A 71 0.31 -6.39 -10.74
N LEU A 72 0.92 -5.33 -11.28
CA LEU A 72 1.77 -4.42 -10.54
C LEU A 72 0.99 -3.15 -10.24
N GLU A 73 1.04 -2.71 -8.99
CA GLU A 73 0.55 -1.40 -8.59
C GLU A 73 1.70 -0.65 -7.96
N ARG A 74 2.09 0.49 -8.56
CA ARG A 74 3.22 1.27 -8.06
C ARG A 74 2.89 1.84 -6.68
N VAL A 75 3.75 1.51 -5.73
CA VAL A 75 3.68 1.96 -4.36
C VAL A 75 5.10 2.26 -3.93
N ASP A 76 5.40 3.52 -3.66
CA ASP A 76 6.76 3.94 -3.31
C ASP A 76 6.91 3.89 -1.79
N ARG A 77 8.05 3.37 -1.33
CA ARG A 77 8.42 3.28 0.07
C ARG A 77 9.21 4.51 0.47
N VAL A 78 8.85 5.12 1.59
CA VAL A 78 9.59 6.24 2.19
C VAL A 78 9.98 5.85 3.60
N VAL A 79 11.28 5.91 3.89
CA VAL A 79 11.83 5.74 5.24
C VAL A 79 12.37 7.09 5.70
N VAL A 80 11.93 7.54 6.87
CA VAL A 80 12.50 8.71 7.55
C VAL A 80 13.19 8.26 8.83
N GLU A 81 14.47 8.55 8.95
CA GLU A 81 15.22 8.43 10.19
C GLU A 81 15.16 9.78 10.91
N TRP A 82 14.62 9.77 12.12
CA TRP A 82 14.50 10.97 12.96
C TRP A 82 15.02 10.70 14.37
N LEU A 83 15.50 11.76 15.02
CA LEU A 83 16.03 11.70 16.38
C LEU A 83 14.88 11.89 17.38
N ALA A 84 14.60 10.87 18.18
CA ALA A 84 13.67 10.96 19.28
C ALA A 84 14.29 11.68 20.50
N ASP A 85 13.45 12.06 21.47
CA ASP A 85 13.84 12.86 22.64
C ASP A 85 14.92 12.20 23.52
N ASP A 86 15.10 10.89 23.41
CA ASP A 86 16.09 10.07 24.11
C ASP A 86 17.42 9.92 23.35
N ASN A 87 17.62 10.71 22.30
CA ASN A 87 18.74 10.62 21.35
C ASN A 87 18.81 9.29 20.57
N LEU A 88 17.72 8.52 20.50
CA LEU A 88 17.64 7.36 19.62
C LEU A 88 17.21 7.75 18.21
N ILE A 89 17.84 7.16 17.21
CA ILE A 89 17.40 7.26 15.82
C ILE A 89 16.32 6.21 15.59
N ILE A 90 15.10 6.66 15.30
CA ILE A 90 13.97 5.77 15.05
C ILE A 90 13.59 5.86 13.57
N PRO A 91 13.70 4.76 12.79
CA PRO A 91 13.20 4.74 11.42
C PRO A 91 11.68 4.69 11.43
N GLN A 92 11.06 5.43 10.51
CA GLN A 92 9.63 5.41 10.27
C GLN A 92 9.38 5.13 8.78
N GLU A 93 8.69 4.04 8.50
CA GLU A 93 8.47 3.54 7.14
C GLU A 93 7.00 3.74 6.73
N ARG A 94 6.78 4.27 5.53
CA ARG A 94 5.44 4.39 4.93
C ARG A 94 5.46 4.01 3.46
N PHE A 95 4.32 3.52 2.99
CA PHE A 95 4.10 3.10 1.60
C PHE A 95 3.02 3.99 0.99
N PHE A 96 3.35 4.66 -0.10
CA PHE A 96 2.47 5.62 -0.75
C PHE A 96 2.13 5.18 -2.17
N PRO A 97 0.84 5.16 -2.56
CA PRO A 97 0.50 4.97 -3.96
C PRO A 97 1.08 6.11 -4.80
N GLU A 98 1.31 5.84 -6.08
CA GLU A 98 1.75 6.86 -7.04
C GLU A 98 0.77 8.04 -7.09
N ASP A 99 -0.54 7.80 -6.94
CA ASP A 99 -1.54 8.86 -6.89
C ASP A 99 -1.34 9.77 -5.65
N ARG A 100 -1.04 11.03 -5.93
CA ARG A 100 -0.73 12.08 -4.96
C ARG A 100 0.45 11.77 -4.05
N TYR A 101 1.43 11.03 -4.57
CA TYR A 101 2.67 10.71 -3.87
C TYR A 101 3.29 11.92 -3.16
N ASP A 102 3.57 12.99 -3.92
CA ASP A 102 4.25 14.19 -3.40
C ASP A 102 3.49 14.83 -2.24
N TYR A 103 2.17 14.99 -2.40
CA TYR A 103 1.31 15.55 -1.35
C TYR A 103 1.35 14.68 -0.09
N ARG A 104 1.19 13.36 -0.22
CA ARG A 104 1.17 12.45 0.95
C ARG A 104 2.53 12.38 1.63
N LYS A 105 3.62 12.35 0.85
CA LYS A 105 5.00 12.41 1.37
C LYS A 105 5.20 13.70 2.17
N GLU A 106 4.80 14.84 1.61
CA GLU A 106 4.94 16.13 2.29
C GLU A 106 4.17 16.17 3.63
N GLN A 107 2.93 15.67 3.66
CA GLN A 107 2.15 15.57 4.91
C GLN A 107 2.82 14.63 5.92
N PHE A 108 3.30 13.48 5.48
CA PHE A 108 4.03 12.55 6.36
C PHE A 108 5.27 13.20 6.97
N LEU A 109 6.08 13.88 6.16
CA LEU A 109 7.31 14.53 6.60
C LEU A 109 7.06 15.71 7.55
N LYS A 110 5.86 16.32 7.59
CA LYS A 110 5.53 17.36 8.58
C LYS A 110 5.52 16.84 10.02
N HIS A 111 5.33 15.53 10.22
CA HIS A 111 5.38 14.90 11.54
C HIS A 111 6.80 14.65 12.05
N TYR A 112 7.81 14.77 11.19
CA TYR A 112 9.22 14.51 11.51
C TYR A 112 10.07 15.72 11.11
N PRO A 113 9.97 16.84 11.87
CA PRO A 113 10.76 18.03 11.60
C PRO A 113 12.25 17.78 11.87
N THR A 114 13.10 18.56 11.20
CA THR A 114 14.54 18.56 11.51
C THR A 114 14.76 19.17 12.90
N HIS A 115 15.42 18.43 13.79
CA HIS A 115 15.75 18.91 15.13
C HIS A 115 17.07 19.70 15.11
N LYS A 116 17.09 20.84 15.81
CA LYS A 116 18.32 21.55 16.17
C LYS A 116 18.78 21.02 17.52
N THR A 117 20.02 20.56 17.66
CA THR A 117 20.53 20.16 18.98
C THR A 117 20.80 21.37 19.86
N VAL A 118 20.75 21.15 21.19
CA VAL A 118 20.92 22.16 22.25
C VAL A 118 22.30 22.86 22.21
N ASN A 119 23.31 22.24 21.58
CA ASN A 119 24.51 22.94 21.12
C ASN A 119 24.29 23.37 19.67
N GLU A 120 24.08 24.66 19.46
CA GLU A 120 23.56 25.32 18.23
C GLU A 120 24.42 25.17 16.95
N MET A 121 25.36 24.22 16.89
CA MET A 121 26.28 24.05 15.76
C MET A 121 26.07 22.76 14.94
N ALA A 122 25.25 21.81 15.38
CA ALA A 122 24.96 20.60 14.61
C ALA A 122 23.45 20.42 14.40
N MET A 123 22.95 20.70 13.19
CA MET A 123 21.62 20.23 12.81
C MET A 123 21.71 18.73 12.54
N ILE A 124 21.02 17.90 13.32
CA ILE A 124 20.80 16.51 12.93
C ILE A 124 19.67 16.55 11.90
N ALA A 125 20.08 16.63 10.63
CA ALA A 125 19.15 16.58 9.52
C ALA A 125 18.40 15.24 9.53
N ARG A 126 17.08 15.28 9.42
CA ARG A 126 16.32 14.06 9.13
C ARG A 126 16.86 13.45 7.84
N ARG A 127 17.05 12.13 7.83
CA ARG A 127 17.42 11.42 6.60
C ARG A 127 16.18 10.80 6.00
N VAL A 128 15.98 11.02 4.71
CA VAL A 128 14.85 10.46 3.96
C VAL A 128 15.41 9.56 2.87
N GLU A 129 14.96 8.30 2.84
CA GLU A 129 15.23 7.34 1.79
C GLU A 129 13.92 7.03 1.06
N GLU A 130 13.96 7.05 -0.28
CA GLU A 130 12.82 6.74 -1.14
C GLU A 130 13.18 5.53 -2.00
N THR A 131 12.29 4.54 -2.06
CA THR A 131 12.48 3.32 -2.85
C THR A 131 11.25 3.08 -3.71
N VAL A 132 11.44 3.05 -5.03
CA VAL A 132 10.38 2.67 -5.97
C VAL A 132 10.09 1.18 -5.84
N GLY A 133 8.81 0.84 -5.76
CA GLY A 133 8.39 -0.55 -5.66
C GLY A 133 6.94 -0.78 -6.08
N TYR A 134 6.51 -2.02 -5.93
CA TYR A 134 5.22 -2.47 -6.41
C TYR A 134 4.52 -3.34 -5.38
N PHE A 135 3.23 -3.04 -5.16
CA PHE A 135 2.31 -3.96 -4.53
C PHE A 135 1.85 -4.99 -5.57
N ILE A 136 1.98 -6.27 -5.23
CA ILE A 136 1.65 -7.37 -6.14
C ILE A 136 0.17 -7.74 -6.00
N LYS A 137 -0.64 -7.42 -7.01
CA LYS A 137 -2.07 -7.74 -7.01
C LYS A 137 -2.29 -9.26 -7.16
N SER A 138 -3.22 -9.79 -6.37
CA SER A 138 -3.62 -11.20 -6.44
C SER A 138 -4.50 -11.41 -7.67
N ARG A 139 -4.35 -12.56 -8.34
CA ARG A 139 -5.17 -12.95 -9.50
C ARG A 139 -6.69 -12.98 -9.22
N ALA A 140 -7.09 -13.11 -7.95
CA ALA A 140 -8.49 -13.34 -7.55
C ALA A 140 -9.44 -12.11 -7.66
N ALA A 141 -9.00 -10.98 -8.23
CA ALA A 141 -9.87 -9.81 -8.42
C ALA A 141 -10.64 -9.81 -9.76
N GLU A 142 -10.47 -10.84 -10.60
CA GLU A 142 -11.30 -11.07 -11.77
C GLU A 142 -12.52 -11.93 -11.38
N ASN A 143 -13.63 -11.26 -11.03
CA ASN A 143 -15.02 -11.77 -10.90
C ASN A 143 -15.29 -13.11 -10.16
N PRO A 144 -15.94 -13.08 -8.99
CA PRO A 144 -16.56 -14.28 -8.38
C PRO A 144 -17.75 -14.85 -9.17
N ASN A 145 -18.20 -14.16 -10.23
CA ASN A 145 -19.42 -14.48 -10.98
C ASN A 145 -19.19 -15.05 -12.38
N ASP A 146 -17.96 -15.47 -12.72
CA ASP A 146 -17.75 -16.21 -13.98
C ASP A 146 -18.13 -17.69 -13.80
N HIS A 147 -19.41 -17.93 -13.56
CA HIS A 147 -20.03 -19.20 -13.94
C HIS A 147 -20.32 -19.12 -15.43
N SER A 148 -19.27 -19.33 -16.22
CA SER A 148 -19.40 -19.73 -17.61
C SER A 148 -20.10 -21.09 -17.63
N ASN A 149 -21.43 -21.03 -17.63
CA ASN A 149 -22.33 -22.11 -17.92
C ASN A 149 -22.22 -22.40 -19.42
N GLY A 150 -21.11 -23.04 -19.79
CA GLY A 150 -20.86 -23.53 -21.13
C GLY A 150 -21.43 -24.93 -21.26
N ASP A 151 -22.75 -25.05 -21.45
CA ASP A 151 -23.29 -26.21 -22.14
C ASP A 151 -24.47 -25.86 -23.05
N SER A 152 -24.09 -25.69 -24.33
CA SER A 152 -24.75 -26.23 -25.51
C SER A 152 -26.26 -25.99 -25.68
N LYS A 153 -26.60 -24.89 -26.34
CA LYS A 153 -27.69 -24.88 -27.32
C LYS A 153 -27.13 -24.51 -28.69
N SER A 154 -27.12 -25.47 -29.62
CA SER A 154 -27.97 -25.37 -30.83
C SER A 154 -27.70 -26.49 -31.84
N ASN A 155 -28.84 -27.07 -32.26
CA ASN A 155 -29.16 -27.53 -33.60
C ASN A 155 -28.38 -28.68 -34.24
N LYS A 156 -29.11 -29.79 -34.43
CA LYS A 156 -29.37 -30.33 -35.78
C LYS A 156 -30.75 -30.99 -35.85
N LEU A 157 -31.73 -30.22 -36.34
CA LEU A 157 -32.88 -30.72 -37.08
C LEU A 157 -32.41 -31.04 -38.51
N ARG A 158 -32.54 -32.30 -38.95
CA ARG A 158 -32.99 -32.76 -40.30
C ARG A 158 -32.49 -34.16 -40.65
N ALA A 159 -33.45 -35.07 -40.88
CA ALA A 159 -33.58 -36.03 -42.00
C ALA A 159 -34.71 -37.01 -41.59
N SER A 160 -35.93 -36.90 -42.11
CA SER A 160 -36.43 -37.41 -43.41
C SER A 160 -36.30 -38.93 -43.57
N ALA A 161 -37.40 -39.66 -43.34
CA ALA A 161 -38.09 -40.56 -44.28
C ALA A 161 -39.22 -41.30 -43.54
#